data_AF-A0A2X2J0V8-F1
#
_entry.id   AF-A0A2X2J0V8-F1
#
_cell.length_a   1.000
_cell.length_b   1.000
_cell.length_c   1.000
_cell.angle_alpha   90.00
_cell.angle_beta   90.00
_cell.angle_gamma   90.00
#
_symmetry.space_group_name_H-M   'P 1'
#
loop_
_entity.id
_entity.type
_entity.pdbx_description
1 polymer ?
#
loop_
_entity_poly.entity_id
_entity_poly.type
_entity_poly.pdbx_seq_one_letter_code
_entity_poly.pdbx_strand_id
1 'polypeptide(L)'
;MWSENPSVQIVCWRMLNRLKNEGWASEALDILYLDDETLAEAKKTGDHENDGYVSFHEDSIGQRLLEGDTVVLTKTLDVKGSSLKATLGTVVKNIRLVADNIEQIEGKIEGQTIVILTKYLRKQN
;
A
#
# COMPACT_ATOMS: atom_id res chain seq x y z
N MET A 1 -20.91 -11.30 24.47
CA MET A 1 -21.80 -10.17 24.78
C MET A 1 -21.10 -8.92 24.28
N TRP A 2 -21.62 -8.29 23.23
CA TRP A 2 -21.02 -7.10 22.62
C TRP A 2 -21.22 -5.89 23.54
N SER A 3 -20.40 -4.85 23.37
CA SER A 3 -20.56 -3.60 24.12
C SER A 3 -21.90 -2.94 23.76
N GLU A 4 -22.59 -2.37 24.75
CA GLU A 4 -23.81 -1.55 24.54
C GLU A 4 -23.48 -0.12 24.09
N ASN A 5 -22.21 0.27 24.07
CA ASN A 5 -21.80 1.60 23.65
C ASN A 5 -21.79 1.70 22.11
N PRO A 6 -22.64 2.55 21.50
CA PRO A 6 -22.76 2.64 20.03
C PRO A 6 -21.43 2.99 19.34
N SER A 7 -20.61 3.84 19.96
CA SER A 7 -19.29 4.19 19.41
C SER A 7 -18.35 3.00 19.34
N VAL A 8 -18.39 2.11 20.35
CA VAL A 8 -17.59 0.87 20.35
C VAL A 8 -18.08 -0.09 19.27
N GLN A 9 -19.40 -0.24 19.15
CA GLN A 9 -20.02 -1.07 18.12
C GLN A 9 -19.64 -0.63 16.70
N ILE A 10 -19.70 0.69 16.43
CA ILE A 10 -19.30 1.29 15.16
C ILE A 10 -17.83 0.98 14.84
N VAL A 11 -16.92 1.16 15.80
CA VAL A 11 -15.50 0.88 15.59
C VAL A 11 -15.24 -0.60 15.35
N CYS A 12 -15.85 -1.48 16.15
CA CYS A 12 -15.75 -2.93 15.96
C CYS A 12 -16.25 -3.34 14.56
N TRP A 13 -17.41 -2.86 14.14
CA TRP A 13 -17.95 -3.15 12.81
C TRP A 13 -17.03 -2.69 11.69
N ARG A 14 -16.47 -1.47 11.78
CA ARG A 14 -15.52 -0.96 10.78
C ARG A 14 -14.26 -1.83 10.71
N MET A 15 -13.65 -2.14 11.85
CA MET A 15 -12.44 -2.97 11.91
C MET A 15 -12.68 -4.38 11.35
N LEU A 16 -13.80 -5.01 11.70
CA LEU A 16 -14.15 -6.33 11.19
C LEU A 16 -14.36 -6.32 9.67
N ASN A 17 -15.00 -5.29 9.11
CA ASN A 17 -15.18 -5.17 7.66
C ASN A 17 -13.86 -5.00 6.90
N ARG A 18 -12.89 -4.27 7.47
CA ARG A 18 -11.53 -4.15 6.89
C ARG A 18 -10.79 -5.48 6.82
N LEU A 19 -11.19 -6.44 7.65
CA LEU A 19 -10.63 -7.80 7.76
C LEU A 19 -11.61 -8.87 7.27
N LYS A 20 -12.68 -8.52 6.54
CA LYS A 20 -13.76 -9.45 6.14
C LYS A 20 -13.30 -10.69 5.36
N ASN A 21 -12.09 -10.65 4.79
CA ASN A 21 -11.49 -11.78 4.08
C ASN A 21 -10.91 -12.84 5.04
N GLU A 22 -10.75 -12.50 6.32
CA GLU A 22 -10.36 -13.42 7.38
C GLU A 22 -11.61 -14.14 7.93
N GLY A 23 -11.57 -15.47 8.02
CA GLY A 23 -12.75 -16.27 8.42
C GLY A 23 -13.35 -15.88 9.78
N TRP A 24 -12.49 -15.61 10.77
CA TRP A 24 -12.92 -15.19 12.11
C TRP A 24 -13.62 -13.82 12.12
N ALA A 25 -13.25 -12.92 11.20
CA ALA A 25 -13.84 -11.59 11.12
C ALA A 25 -15.23 -11.66 10.47
N SER A 26 -15.38 -12.51 9.45
CA SER A 26 -16.68 -12.80 8.85
C SER A 26 -17.65 -13.42 9.87
N GLU A 27 -17.20 -14.44 10.62
CA GLU A 27 -18.02 -15.07 11.67
C GLU A 27 -18.44 -14.07 12.76
N ALA A 28 -17.54 -13.15 13.14
CA ALA A 28 -17.85 -12.10 14.11
C ALA A 28 -18.85 -11.06 13.57
N LEU A 29 -18.82 -10.75 12.27
CA LEU A 29 -19.80 -9.88 11.62
C LEU A 29 -21.19 -10.51 11.58
N ASP A 30 -21.28 -11.82 11.34
CA ASP A 30 -22.56 -12.53 11.26
C ASP A 30 -23.34 -12.52 12.58
N ILE A 31 -22.63 -12.47 13.71
CA ILE A 31 -23.23 -12.40 15.05
C ILE A 31 -23.34 -10.97 15.61
N LEU A 32 -22.84 -9.96 14.88
CA LEU A 32 -22.88 -8.57 15.31
C LEU A 32 -24.21 -7.94 14.85
N TYR A 33 -25.08 -7.67 15.81
CA TYR A 33 -26.32 -6.95 15.57
C TYR A 33 -26.12 -5.44 15.80
N LEU A 34 -26.41 -4.63 14.78
CA LEU A 34 -26.50 -3.18 14.85
C LEU A 34 -27.90 -2.76 14.44
N ASP A 35 -28.45 -1.75 15.10
CA ASP A 35 -29.64 -1.07 14.59
C ASP A 35 -29.33 -0.25 13.32
N ASP A 36 -30.38 0.15 12.61
CA ASP A 36 -30.27 0.85 11.34
C ASP A 36 -29.55 2.21 11.47
N GLU A 37 -29.71 2.90 12.61
CA GLU A 37 -29.09 4.20 12.87
C GLU A 37 -27.57 4.05 13.05
N THR A 38 -27.16 3.12 13.90
CA THR A 38 -25.76 2.81 14.21
C THR A 38 -25.04 2.27 12.97
N LEU A 39 -25.71 1.42 12.18
CA LEU A 39 -25.18 0.91 10.92
C LEU A 39 -24.99 2.03 9.88
N ALA A 40 -25.94 2.96 9.78
CA ALA A 40 -25.83 4.11 8.88
C ALA A 40 -24.67 5.02 9.29
N GLU A 41 -24.49 5.26 10.59
CA GLU A 41 -23.35 6.02 11.11
C GLU A 41 -22.01 5.31 10.86
N ALA A 42 -21.97 3.99 11.04
CA ALA A 42 -20.78 3.19 10.79
C ALA A 42 -20.32 3.29 9.32
N LYS A 43 -21.26 3.29 8.37
CA LYS A 43 -20.99 3.40 6.94
C LYS A 43 -20.55 4.78 6.48
N LYS A 44 -20.97 5.85 7.16
CA LYS A 44 -20.80 7.25 6.74
C LYS A 44 -19.36 7.66 6.42
N THR A 45 -18.36 7.08 7.09
CA THR A 45 -16.95 7.44 6.90
C THR A 45 -16.26 6.67 5.78
N GLY A 46 -16.83 5.59 5.26
CA GLY A 46 -16.17 4.72 4.27
C GLY A 46 -14.99 3.90 4.79
N ASP A 47 -14.63 4.02 6.07
CA ASP A 47 -13.44 3.35 6.66
C ASP A 47 -13.46 1.82 6.54
N HIS A 48 -14.67 1.23 6.51
CA HIS A 48 -14.92 -0.19 6.33
C HIS A 48 -14.60 -0.73 4.92
N GLU A 49 -14.40 0.15 3.93
CA GLU A 49 -14.07 -0.22 2.56
C GLU A 49 -12.56 -0.42 2.35
N ASN A 50 -11.74 0.01 3.30
CA ASN A 50 -10.30 -0.15 3.22
C ASN A 50 -9.93 -1.61 3.54
N ASP A 51 -9.37 -2.34 2.58
CA ASP A 51 -8.73 -3.62 2.88
C ASP A 51 -7.63 -3.33 3.90
N GLY A 52 -7.72 -3.87 5.13
CA GLY A 52 -6.91 -3.45 6.28
C GLY A 52 -5.39 -3.55 6.13
N TYR A 53 -4.90 -3.95 4.96
CA TYR A 53 -3.52 -3.96 4.53
C TYR A 53 -3.10 -2.58 4.02
N VAL A 54 -2.25 -1.92 4.80
CA VAL A 54 -1.47 -0.79 4.28
C VAL A 54 -0.35 -1.38 3.42
N SER A 55 -0.49 -1.32 2.11
CA SER A 55 0.57 -1.73 1.21
C SER A 55 1.64 -0.64 1.14
N PHE A 56 2.91 -1.01 1.30
CA PHE A 56 4.05 -0.11 1.23
C PHE A 56 4.78 -0.27 -0.11
N HIS A 57 5.54 0.74 -0.51
CA HIS A 57 6.52 0.56 -1.56
C HIS A 57 7.60 -0.40 -1.05
N GLU A 58 7.71 -1.56 -1.68
CA GLU A 58 8.66 -2.60 -1.33
C GLU A 58 9.51 -2.95 -2.54
N ASP A 59 10.79 -3.16 -2.32
CA ASP A 59 11.71 -3.62 -3.36
C ASP A 59 11.49 -5.10 -3.73
N SER A 60 12.30 -5.60 -4.66
CA SER A 60 12.21 -6.99 -5.14
C SER A 60 12.42 -8.08 -4.07
N ILE A 61 12.92 -7.75 -2.88
CA ILE A 61 13.15 -8.69 -1.77
C ILE A 61 12.23 -8.43 -0.57
N GLY A 62 11.24 -7.52 -0.72
CA GLY A 62 10.30 -7.17 0.34
C GLY A 62 10.83 -6.13 1.34
N GLN A 63 11.92 -5.43 1.02
CA GLN A 63 12.41 -4.35 1.87
C GLN A 63 11.66 -3.06 1.57
N ARG A 64 11.10 -2.44 2.62
CA ARG A 64 10.39 -1.17 2.51
C ARG A 64 11.30 -0.05 1.99
N LEU A 65 10.81 0.65 0.98
CA LEU A 65 11.40 1.84 0.39
C LEU A 65 10.82 3.09 1.06
N LEU A 66 11.68 4.09 1.25
CA LEU A 66 11.36 5.40 1.80
C LEU A 66 11.78 6.49 0.83
N GLU A 67 11.17 7.66 0.98
CA GLU A 67 11.62 8.89 0.31
C GLU A 67 13.11 9.15 0.56
N GLY A 68 13.85 9.45 -0.50
CA GLY A 68 15.28 9.74 -0.43
C GLY A 68 16.20 8.51 -0.42
N ASP A 69 15.66 7.28 -0.39
CA ASP A 69 16.47 6.07 -0.43
C ASP A 69 17.33 5.97 -1.71
N THR A 70 18.38 5.15 -1.63
CA THR A 70 19.17 4.73 -2.79
C THR A 70 18.85 3.28 -3.13
N VAL A 71 18.62 3.02 -4.41
CA VAL A 71 18.25 1.70 -4.93
C VAL A 71 19.13 1.32 -6.11
N VAL A 72 19.22 0.02 -6.38
CA VAL A 72 19.96 -0.55 -7.49
C VAL A 72 19.01 -1.33 -8.38
N LEU A 73 19.16 -1.16 -9.70
CA LEU A 73 18.43 -1.93 -10.69
C LEU A 73 18.90 -3.39 -10.71
N THR A 74 17.98 -4.33 -10.51
CA THR A 74 18.23 -5.77 -10.55
C THR A 74 18.07 -6.37 -11.94
N LYS A 75 17.55 -5.58 -12.90
CA LYS A 75 17.40 -5.95 -14.31
C LYS A 75 17.70 -4.75 -15.21
N THR A 76 18.13 -5.04 -16.44
CA THR A 76 18.27 -4.04 -17.50
C THR A 76 16.89 -3.72 -18.08
N LEU A 77 16.55 -2.44 -18.16
CA LEU A 77 15.26 -1.94 -18.63
C LEU A 77 15.47 -0.86 -19.70
N ASP A 78 14.66 -0.89 -20.75
CA ASP A 78 14.58 0.19 -21.72
C ASP A 78 13.61 1.27 -21.21
N VAL A 79 14.06 2.52 -21.15
CA VAL A 79 13.23 3.62 -20.64
C VAL A 79 12.28 4.07 -21.76
N LYS A 80 10.97 3.91 -21.54
CA LYS A 80 9.96 4.39 -22.48
C LYS A 80 10.07 5.90 -22.64
N GLY A 81 10.09 6.39 -23.88
CA GLY A 81 10.18 7.83 -24.17
C GLY A 81 11.60 8.41 -24.10
N SER A 82 12.62 7.58 -23.95
CA SER A 82 14.04 7.98 -24.06
C SER A 82 14.81 6.98 -24.91
N SER A 83 15.95 7.39 -25.45
CA SER A 83 16.96 6.47 -26.00
C SER A 83 17.83 5.85 -24.90
N LEU A 84 17.59 6.22 -23.63
CA LEU A 84 18.35 5.75 -22.48
C LEU A 84 17.96 4.32 -22.10
N LYS A 85 18.99 3.49 -21.90
CA LYS A 85 18.87 2.12 -21.42
C LYS A 85 19.44 2.02 -20.02
N ALA A 86 18.58 1.73 -19.04
CA ALA A 86 19.00 1.58 -17.66
C ALA A 86 19.53 0.17 -17.45
N THR A 87 20.84 0.01 -17.30
CA THR A 87 21.50 -1.29 -17.20
C THR A 87 21.40 -1.87 -15.80
N LEU A 88 21.45 -3.21 -15.71
CA LEU A 88 21.58 -3.91 -14.43
C LEU A 88 22.76 -3.37 -13.62
N GLY A 89 22.54 -3.14 -12.32
CA GLY A 89 23.54 -2.56 -11.43
C GLY A 89 23.57 -1.03 -11.40
N THR A 90 22.79 -0.34 -12.24
CA THR A 90 22.67 1.12 -12.19
C THR A 90 22.11 1.55 -10.84
N VAL A 91 22.79 2.51 -10.20
CA VAL A 91 22.40 3.08 -8.90
C VAL A 91 21.52 4.29 -9.13
N VAL A 92 20.36 4.31 -8.49
CA VAL A 92 19.42 5.43 -8.50
C VAL A 92 19.34 5.98 -7.08
N LYS A 93 19.79 7.22 -6.91
CA LYS A 93 19.84 7.89 -5.61
C LYS A 93 18.65 8.83 -5.44
N ASN A 94 18.27 9.05 -4.18
CA ASN A 94 17.24 10.03 -3.80
C ASN A 94 15.92 9.78 -4.55
N ILE A 95 15.42 8.54 -4.44
CA ILE A 95 14.14 8.16 -5.05
C ILE A 95 12.97 8.90 -4.42
N ARG A 96 11.86 9.01 -5.16
CA ARG A 96 10.57 9.46 -4.66
C ARG A 96 9.52 8.36 -4.81
N LEU A 97 8.63 8.27 -3.85
CA LEU A 97 7.55 7.30 -3.83
C LEU A 97 6.33 7.86 -4.58
N VAL A 98 5.70 7.03 -5.40
CA VAL A 98 4.49 7.44 -6.13
C VAL A 98 3.26 7.18 -5.26
N ALA A 99 2.62 8.25 -4.79
CA ALA A 99 1.49 8.16 -3.85
C ALA A 99 0.31 7.30 -4.36
N ASP A 100 0.07 7.32 -5.68
CA ASP A 100 -1.06 6.62 -6.30
C ASP A 100 -0.73 5.16 -6.70
N ASN A 101 0.55 4.76 -6.64
CA ASN A 101 0.97 3.43 -7.06
C ASN A 101 2.22 2.94 -6.31
N ILE A 102 2.00 2.07 -5.33
CA ILE A 102 3.03 1.42 -4.50
C ILE A 102 4.06 0.62 -5.30
N GLU A 103 3.71 0.13 -6.50
CA GLU A 103 4.61 -0.64 -7.35
C GLU A 103 5.55 0.26 -8.15
N GLN A 104 5.42 1.57 -8.04
CA GLN A 104 6.19 2.55 -8.80
C GLN A 104 6.96 3.51 -7.89
N ILE A 105 8.17 3.87 -8.33
CA ILE A 105 8.96 4.96 -7.76
C ILE A 105 9.48 5.84 -8.88
N GLU A 106 9.78 7.09 -8.55
CA GLU A 106 10.48 8.00 -9.43
C GLU A 106 11.95 8.08 -9.03
N GLY A 107 12.82 8.13 -10.04
CA GLY A 107 14.26 8.25 -9.85
C GLY A 107 14.89 9.09 -10.95
N LYS A 108 16.14 9.49 -10.75
CA LYS A 108 16.93 10.20 -11.77
C LYS A 108 18.08 9.33 -12.25
N ILE A 109 18.19 9.18 -13.58
CA ILE A 109 19.32 8.56 -14.26
C ILE A 109 19.81 9.54 -15.32
N GLU A 110 21.10 9.86 -15.31
CA GLU A 110 21.74 10.82 -16.24
C GLU A 110 20.99 12.17 -16.36
N GLY A 111 20.39 12.64 -15.26
CA GLY A 111 19.64 13.90 -15.21
C GLY A 111 18.18 13.82 -15.70
N GLN A 112 17.77 12.69 -16.29
CA GLN A 112 16.38 12.45 -16.69
C GLN A 112 15.60 11.79 -15.54
N THR A 113 14.40 12.31 -15.26
CA THR A 113 13.45 11.65 -14.34
C THR A 113 12.77 10.48 -15.05
N ILE A 114 12.77 9.32 -14.41
CA ILE A 114 12.15 8.10 -14.91
C ILE A 114 11.28 7.45 -13.83
N VAL A 115 10.25 6.73 -14.26
CA VAL A 115 9.41 5.90 -13.39
C VAL A 115 9.87 4.45 -13.50
N ILE A 116 10.09 3.80 -12.36
CA ILE A 116 10.63 2.44 -12.27
C ILE A 116 9.71 1.58 -11.41
N LEU A 117 9.49 0.33 -11.82
CA LEU A 117 8.74 -0.63 -11.01
C LEU A 117 9.59 -1.17 -9.86
N THR A 118 9.05 -1.19 -8.65
CA THR A 118 9.78 -1.55 -7.43
C THR A 118 10.28 -3.00 -7.42
N LYS A 119 9.58 -3.90 -8.12
CA LYS A 119 10.02 -5.30 -8.34
C LYS A 119 11.34 -5.47 -9.10
N TYR A 120 11.85 -4.42 -9.75
CA TYR A 120 13.15 -4.42 -10.43
C TYR A 120 14.22 -3.65 -9.66
N LEU A 121 13.93 -3.29 -8.42
CA LEU A 121 14.82 -2.53 -7.56
C LEU A 121 15.24 -3.37 -6.37
N ARG A 122 16.40 -3.03 -5.83
CA ARG A 122 16.86 -3.49 -4.52
C ARG A 122 17.37 -2.29 -3.74
N LYS A 123 16.94 -2.13 -2.50
CA LYS A 123 17.45 -1.08 -1.61
C LYS A 123 18.95 -1.29 -1.38
N GLN A 124 19.70 -0.21 -1.53
CA GLN A 124 21.12 -0.15 -1.18
C GLN A 124 21.21 0.33 0.27
N ASN A 125 21.77 -0.50 1.15
CA ASN A 125 22.04 -0.14 2.54
C ASN A 125 23.03 1.03 2.65
#